data_AF-G7JTM7-F1
#
_entry.id   AF-G7JTM7-F1
#
_cell.length_a   1.000
_cell.length_b   1.000
_cell.length_c   1.000
_cell.angle_alpha   90.00
_cell.angle_beta   90.00
_cell.angle_gamma   90.00
#
_symmetry.space_group_name_H-M   'P 1'
#
loop_
_entity.id
_entity.type
_entity.pdbx_description
1 polymer ?
#
loop_
_entity_poly.entity_id
_entity_poly.type
_entity_poly.pdbx_seq_one_letter_code
_entity_poly.pdbx_strand_id
1 'polypeptide(L)' 'MWVIWNEGNNKLFKQKESSLVQLLDKVRYHSLWWLKANNVVFMFGNQMWLSNPLSCLGIS' A
#
# COMPACT_ATOMS: atom_id res chain seq x y z
N MET A 1 -9.27 4.56 -17.62
CA MET A 1 -8.88 3.82 -16.40
C MET A 1 -7.39 3.52 -16.34
N TRP A 2 -6.79 2.80 -17.29
CA TRP A 2 -5.36 2.42 -17.24
C TRP A 2 -4.38 3.60 -17.23
N VAL A 3 -4.60 4.62 -18.05
CA VAL A 3 -3.72 5.81 -18.13
C VAL A 3 -3.66 6.57 -16.81
N ILE A 4 -4.81 6.81 -16.16
CA ILE A 4 -4.90 7.52 -14.87
C ILE A 4 -4.18 6.73 -13.76
N TRP A 5 -4.38 5.42 -13.72
CA TRP A 5 -3.69 4.54 -12.76
C TRP A 5 -2.18 4.52 -13.00
N ASN A 6 -1.76 4.43 -14.27
CA ASN A 6 -0.36 4.43 -14.66
C ASN A 6 0.34 5.76 -14.36
N GLU A 7 -0.33 6.90 -14.59
CA GLU A 7 0.20 8.22 -14.24
C GLU A 7 0.28 8.43 -12.72
N GLY A 8 -0.72 7.99 -11.97
CA GLY A 8 -0.73 8.06 -10.51
C GLY A 8 0.40 7.22 -9.89
N ASN A 9 0.56 5.97 -10.35
CA ASN A 9 1.65 5.12 -9.92
C ASN A 9 3.00 5.65 -10.35
N ASN A 10 3.14 6.11 -11.59
CA ASN A 10 4.38 6.76 -12.00
C ASN A 10 4.68 7.93 -11.06
N LYS A 11 3.76 8.86 -10.79
CA LYS A 11 4.01 9.96 -9.85
C LYS A 11 4.46 9.48 -8.45
N LEU A 12 3.87 8.41 -7.94
CA LEU A 12 4.22 7.84 -6.62
C LEU A 12 5.60 7.16 -6.58
N PHE A 13 5.98 6.51 -7.68
CA PHE A 13 7.16 5.64 -7.76
C PHE A 13 8.31 6.18 -8.63
N LYS A 14 8.16 7.31 -9.34
CA LYS A 14 9.19 7.88 -10.25
C LYS A 14 10.32 8.67 -9.58
N GLN A 15 10.42 8.70 -8.25
CA GLN A 15 11.52 9.42 -7.61
C GLN A 15 12.79 8.55 -7.47
N LYS A 16 13.92 9.18 -7.83
CA LYS A 16 15.35 8.86 -7.62
C LYS A 16 15.64 7.56 -6.85
N GLU A 17 16.44 6.66 -7.44
CA GLU A 17 16.93 5.37 -6.89
C GLU A 17 16.33 5.02 -5.51
N SER A 18 15.05 4.64 -5.51
CA SER A 18 14.41 4.17 -4.29
C SER A 18 14.83 2.71 -4.12
N SER A 19 15.33 2.34 -2.95
CA SER A 19 15.64 0.94 -2.68
C SER A 19 14.35 0.11 -2.73
N LEU A 20 14.49 -1.19 -2.99
CA LEU A 20 13.34 -2.11 -2.99
C LEU A 20 12.53 -1.99 -1.69
N VAL A 21 13.20 -1.80 -0.55
CA VAL A 21 12.58 -1.61 0.77
C VAL A 21 11.72 -0.35 0.80
N GLN A 22 12.23 0.77 0.31
CA GLN A 22 11.49 2.04 0.27
C GLN A 22 10.26 1.96 -0.65
N LEU A 23 10.38 1.25 -1.78
CA LEU A 23 9.25 1.01 -2.68
C LEU A 23 8.19 0.12 -2.02
N LEU A 24 8.62 -0.93 -1.32
CA LEU A 24 7.74 -1.84 -0.60
C LEU A 24 6.96 -1.11 0.50
N ASP A 25 7.63 -0.23 1.26
CA ASP A 25 7.00 0.57 2.31
C ASP A 25 5.96 1.54 1.74
N LYS A 26 6.24 2.17 0.59
CA LYS A 26 5.25 3.00 -0.12
C LYS A 26 4.03 2.18 -0.54
N VAL A 27 4.23 1.00 -1.13
CA VAL A 27 3.11 0.12 -1.53
C VAL A 27 2.27 -0.28 -0.32
N ARG A 28 2.90 -0.68 0.79
CA ARG A 28 2.18 -1.06 2.01
C ARG A 28 1.43 0.13 2.62
N TYR A 29 2.04 1.31 2.64
CA TYR A 29 1.40 2.52 3.17
C TYR A 29 0.18 2.94 2.35
N HIS A 30 0.32 3.02 1.02
CA HIS A 30 -0.78 3.43 0.15
C HIS A 30 -1.92 2.39 0.12
N SER A 31 -1.59 1.11 0.14
CA SER A 31 -2.62 0.05 0.24
C SER A 31 -3.38 0.13 1.56
N LEU A 32 -2.69 0.32 2.69
CA LEU A 32 -3.34 0.51 4.00
C LEU A 32 -4.25 1.73 4.03
N TRP A 33 -3.76 2.86 3.51
CA TRP A 33 -4.54 4.10 3.45
C TRP A 33 -5.81 3.91 2.61
N TRP A 34 -5.69 3.28 1.44
CA TRP A 34 -6.81 2.95 0.59
C TRP A 34 -7.79 1.97 1.28
N LEU A 35 -7.28 0.93 1.95
CA LEU A 35 -8.09 -0.03 2.71
C LEU A 35 -8.90 0.65 3.81
N LYS A 36 -8.28 1.52 4.60
CA LYS A 36 -8.99 2.28 5.66
C LYS A 36 -10.05 3.22 5.09
N ALA A 37 -9.77 3.82 3.93
CA ALA A 37 -10.74 4.70 3.27
C ALA A 37 -11.94 3.94 2.69
N ASN A 38 -11.75 2.70 2.22
CA ASN A 38 -12.80 1.91 1.56
C ASN A 38 -13.45 0.85 2.46
N ASN A 39 -12.83 0.52 3.59
CA ASN A 39 -13.33 -0.46 4.55
C ASN A 39 -13.23 0.11 5.98
N VAL A 40 -14.34 0.71 6.43
CA VAL A 40 -14.45 1.39 7.74
C VAL A 40 -14.20 0.44 8.91
N VAL A 41 -14.38 -0.87 8.72
CA VAL A 41 -14.18 -1.91 9.74
C VAL A 41 -12.73 -2.44 9.73
N PHE A 42 -11.85 -1.93 8.87
CA PHE A 42 -10.45 -2.35 8.84
C PHE A 42 -9.69 -1.83 10.07
N MET A 43 -9.56 -2.68 11.09
CA MET A 43 -9.04 -2.29 12.42
C MET A 43 -7.52 -2.38 12.56
N PHE A 44 -6.81 -2.93 11.56
CA PHE A 44 -5.37 -3.17 11.69
C PHE A 44 -4.54 -1.88 11.60
N GLY A 45 -3.59 -1.76 12.53
CA GLY A 45 -2.61 -0.68 12.57
C GLY A 45 -1.45 -0.89 11.59
N ASN A 46 -0.65 0.16 11.37
CA ASN A 46 0.47 0.13 10.42
C ASN A 46 1.46 -1.01 10.73
N GLN A 47 1.82 -1.23 11.99
CA GLN A 47 2.78 -2.28 12.35
C GLN A 47 2.29 -3.68 11.96
N MET A 48 1.04 -4.02 12.25
CA MET A 48 0.50 -5.35 11.94
C MET A 48 0.34 -5.54 10.43
N TRP A 49 -0.06 -4.49 9.70
CA TRP A 49 -0.13 -4.50 8.24
C TRP A 49 1.24 -4.67 7.58
N LEU A 50 2.27 -4.00 8.08
CA LEU A 50 3.63 -4.09 7.55
C LEU A 50 4.24 -5.49 7.78
N SER A 51 3.95 -6.10 8.93
CA SER A 51 4.49 -7.41 9.30
C SER A 51 3.75 -8.57 8.61
N ASN A 52 2.42 -8.58 8.64
CA ASN A 52 1.61 -9.71 8.16
C ASN A 52 0.36 -9.24 7.39
N PRO A 53 0.53 -8.68 6.17
CA PRO A 53 -0.58 -8.11 5.42
C PRO A 53 -1.62 -9.16 5.00
N LEU A 54 -1.19 -10.39 4.67
CA LEU A 54 -2.11 -11.47 4.29
C LEU A 54 -3.03 -11.89 5.44
N SER A 55 -2.47 -12.02 6.65
CA SER A 55 -3.26 -12.31 7.84
C SER A 55 -4.24 -11.18 8.16
N CYS A 56 -3.86 -9.91 7.93
CA CYS A 56 -4.77 -8.77 8.06
C CYS A 56 -5.94 -8.79 7.05
N LEU A 57 -5.79 -9.54 5.95
CA LEU A 57 -6.83 -9.77 4.95
C LEU A 57 -7.61 -11.07 5.19
N GLY A 58 -7.28 -11.83 6.24
CA GLY A 58 -7.89 -13.14 6.50
C GLY A 58 -7.46 -14.22 5.50
N ILE A 59 -6.36 -14.02 4.79
CA ILE A 59 -5.80 -14.99 3.84
C ILE A 59 -4.76 -15.81 4.60
N SER A 60 -5.13 -17.03 4.98
CA SER A 60 -4.30 -18.03 5.66
C SER A 60 -3.83 -19.11 4.70
#